data_AF-A0A965PUC1-F1
#
_entry.id   AF-A0A965PUC1-F1
#
_cell.length_a   1.000
_cell.length_b   1.000
_cell.length_c   1.000
_cell.angle_alpha   90.00
_cell.angle_beta   90.00
_cell.angle_gamma   90.00
#
_symmetry.space_group_name_H-M   'P 1'
#
loop_
_entity.id
_entity.type
_entity.pdbx_description
1 polymer ?
#
loop_
_entity_poly.entity_id
_entity_poly.type
_entity_poly.pdbx_seq_one_letter_code
_entity_poly.pdbx_strand_id
1 'polypeptide(L)'
;MAYVFSSLARQKFKLLMDAQKGSEVKKERKEFRYGNDAELEKIREARKTGLSWRELGLMFDRSAYYCQVAVRGKFYKKNKNEISIR
;
A
#
# COMPACT_ATOMS: atom_id res chain seq x y z
N MET A 1 11.58 -23.51 -39.69
CA MET A 1 12.17 -24.38 -38.65
C MET A 1 11.91 -23.77 -37.28
N ALA A 2 11.09 -24.39 -36.43
CA ALA A 2 10.99 -24.01 -35.02
C ALA A 2 12.16 -24.68 -34.28
N TYR A 3 13.08 -23.89 -33.73
CA TYR A 3 14.16 -24.39 -32.88
C TYR A 3 13.57 -24.86 -31.56
N VAL A 4 13.14 -26.12 -31.51
CA VAL A 4 12.76 -26.78 -30.27
C VAL A 4 14.06 -27.04 -29.50
N PHE A 5 14.47 -26.06 -28.70
CA PHE A 5 15.51 -26.27 -27.69
C PHE A 5 15.16 -27.55 -26.92
N SER A 6 16.07 -28.52 -26.94
CA SER A 6 15.97 -29.76 -26.17
C SER A 6 15.63 -29.43 -24.73
N SER A 7 14.87 -30.30 -24.06
CA SER A 7 14.39 -30.12 -22.68
C SER A 7 15.48 -29.61 -21.73
N LEU A 8 16.72 -30.08 -21.92
CA LEU A 8 17.91 -29.70 -21.16
C LEU A 8 18.32 -28.23 -21.36
N ALA A 9 18.27 -27.71 -22.59
CA ALA A 9 18.66 -26.33 -22.85
C ALA A 9 17.64 -25.33 -22.28
N ARG A 10 16.35 -25.68 -22.29
CA ARG A 10 15.30 -24.89 -21.61
C ARG A 10 15.50 -24.87 -20.09
N GLN A 11 15.87 -26.00 -19.50
CA GLN A 11 16.16 -26.09 -18.06
C GLN A 11 17.39 -25.23 -17.68
N LYS A 12 18.47 -25.30 -18.47
CA LYS A 12 19.66 -24.46 -18.26
C LYS A 12 19.34 -22.97 -18.38
N PHE A 13 18.54 -22.59 -19.37
CA PHE A 13 18.13 -21.20 -19.56
C PHE A 13 17.25 -20.70 -18.40
N LYS A 14 16.31 -21.53 -17.92
CA LYS A 14 15.48 -21.20 -16.76
C LYS A 14 16.34 -20.96 -15.51
N LEU A 15 17.30 -21.85 -15.24
CA LEU A 15 18.21 -21.70 -14.11
C LEU A 15 19.06 -20.43 -14.19
N LEU A 16 19.53 -20.06 -15.39
CA LEU A 16 20.26 -18.81 -15.61
C LEU A 16 19.39 -17.57 -15.35
N MET A 17 18.15 -17.59 -15.82
CA MET A 17 17.19 -16.49 -15.60
C MET A 17 16.79 -16.35 -14.13
N ASP A 18 16.61 -17.47 -13.43
CA ASP A 18 16.29 -17.51 -12.01
C ASP A 18 17.50 -17.05 -11.16
N ALA A 19 18.74 -17.38 -11.56
CA ALA A 19 19.95 -16.91 -10.90
C ALA A 19 20.19 -15.40 -11.07
N GLN A 20 19.71 -14.81 -12.17
CA GLN A 20 19.84 -13.38 -12.45
C GLN A 20 18.77 -12.51 -11.77
N LYS A 21 17.66 -13.13 -11.33
CA LYS A 21 16.73 -12.50 -10.40
C LYS A 21 17.38 -12.44 -9.02
N GLY A 22 18.23 -11.42 -8.84
CA GLY A 22 18.66 -10.97 -7.52
C GLY A 22 17.44 -10.91 -6.61
N SER A 23 17.58 -11.40 -5.37
CA SER A 23 16.50 -11.49 -4.41
C SER A 23 15.69 -10.19 -4.45
N GLU A 24 14.44 -10.28 -4.90
CA GLU A 24 13.54 -9.14 -4.84
C GLU A 24 13.41 -8.82 -3.34
N VAL A 25 14.18 -7.82 -2.89
CA VAL A 25 14.03 -7.25 -1.55
C VAL A 25 12.65 -6.62 -1.59
N LYS A 26 11.65 -7.41 -1.21
CA LYS A 26 10.28 -6.96 -1.05
C LYS A 26 10.37 -5.82 -0.07
N LYS A 27 10.23 -4.59 -0.57
CA LYS A 27 10.13 -3.40 0.29
C LYS A 27 9.05 -3.72 1.31
N GLU A 28 9.46 -3.88 2.56
CA GLU A 28 8.54 -4.10 3.65
C GLU A 28 7.48 -3.00 3.59
N ARG A 29 6.22 -3.39 3.40
CA ARG A 29 5.13 -2.44 3.42
C ARG A 29 5.10 -1.90 4.85
N LYS A 30 5.53 -0.65 5.04
CA LYS A 30 5.35 0.07 6.31
C LYS A 30 3.93 -0.18 6.79
N GLU A 31 3.80 -0.73 7.99
CA GLU A 31 2.51 -1.06 8.58
C GLU A 31 1.56 0.14 8.42
N PHE A 32 0.46 -0.11 7.73
CA PHE A 32 -0.53 0.92 7.51
C PHE A 32 -1.27 1.14 8.84
N ARG A 33 -0.82 2.13 9.62
CA ARG A 33 -1.48 2.49 10.87
C ARG A 33 -2.84 3.13 10.54
N TYR A 34 -3.92 2.41 10.83
CA TYR A 34 -5.28 2.94 10.70
C TYR A 34 -5.44 4.21 11.54
N GLY A 35 -6.11 5.20 10.96
CA GLY A 35 -6.46 6.43 11.67
C GLY A 35 -7.53 6.19 12.71
N ASN A 36 -7.45 6.95 13.80
CA ASN A 36 -8.58 7.08 14.70
C ASN A 36 -9.67 7.93 14.00
N ASP A 37 -10.96 7.64 14.22
CA ASP A 37 -12.06 8.42 13.61
C ASP A 37 -11.96 9.90 13.98
N ALA A 38 -11.50 10.22 15.20
CA ALA A 38 -11.23 11.60 15.63
C ALA A 38 -10.08 12.27 14.86
N GLU A 39 -9.06 11.51 14.44
CA GLU A 39 -7.96 12.03 13.60
C GLU A 39 -8.49 12.35 12.19
N LEU A 40 -9.37 11.50 11.65
CA LEU A 40 -9.97 11.69 10.34
C LEU A 40 -10.85 12.95 10.29
N GLU A 41 -11.64 13.22 11.32
CA GLU A 41 -12.44 14.45 11.40
C GLU A 41 -11.54 15.70 11.43
N LYS A 42 -10.46 15.69 12.23
CA LYS A 42 -9.49 16.80 12.25
C LYS A 42 -8.86 17.05 10.88
N ILE A 43 -8.53 15.99 10.14
CA ILE A 43 -8.00 16.12 8.78
C ILE A 43 -9.05 16.73 7.82
N ARG A 44 -10.33 16.36 7.96
CA ARG A 44 -11.41 16.94 7.14
C ARG A 44 -11.62 18.41 7.45
N GLU A 45 -11.58 18.80 8.72
CA GLU A 45 -11.67 20.20 9.15
C GLU A 45 -10.47 21.01 8.66
N ALA A 46 -9.25 20.51 8.85
CA ALA A 46 -8.03 21.15 8.35
C ALA A 46 -8.00 21.23 6.81
N ARG A 47 -8.70 20.35 6.09
CA ARG A 47 -8.83 20.50 4.64
C ARG A 47 -9.76 21.65 4.23
N LYS A 48 -10.76 21.99 5.05
CA LYS A 48 -11.67 23.12 4.81
C LYS A 48 -10.94 24.47 4.89
N THR A 49 -9.83 24.55 5.62
CA THR A 49 -9.01 25.78 5.71
C THR A 49 -8.19 26.04 4.44
N GLY A 50 -8.18 25.12 3.47
CA GLY A 50 -7.50 25.29 2.19
C GLY A 50 -6.08 24.71 2.11
N LEU A 51 -5.57 24.12 3.20
CA LEU A 51 -4.23 23.52 3.25
C LEU A 51 -4.03 22.44 2.19
N SER A 52 -2.85 22.42 1.57
CA SER A 52 -2.45 21.39 0.60
C SER A 52 -2.28 20.02 1.25
N TRP A 53 -2.35 18.95 0.46
CA TRP A 53 -2.18 17.59 0.99
C TRP A 53 -0.80 17.35 1.61
N ARG A 54 0.22 18.07 1.13
CA ARG A 54 1.59 17.99 1.68
C ARG A 54 1.67 18.63 3.05
N GLU A 55 1.06 19.80 3.22
CA GLU A 55 1.00 20.51 4.51
C GLU A 55 0.19 19.71 5.55
N LEU A 56 -0.94 19.14 5.14
CA LEU A 56 -1.71 18.23 5.98
C LEU A 56 -0.88 17.01 6.40
N GLY A 57 -0.11 16.43 5.48
CA GLY A 57 0.79 15.32 5.81
C GLY A 57 1.82 15.70 6.88
N LEU A 58 2.42 16.88 6.78
CA LEU A 58 3.37 17.38 7.77
C LEU A 58 2.70 17.66 9.13
N MET A 59 1.49 18.24 9.13
CA MET A 59 0.77 18.59 10.35
C MET A 59 0.36 17.38 11.18
N PHE A 60 -0.01 16.28 10.52
CA PHE A 60 -0.50 15.06 11.17
C PHE A 60 0.55 13.94 11.25
N ASP A 61 1.80 14.18 10.83
CA ASP A 61 2.85 13.18 10.67
C ASP A 61 2.39 11.96 9.84
N ARG A 62 1.70 12.25 8.73
CA ARG A 62 1.15 11.27 7.79
C ARG A 62 1.62 11.54 6.37
N SER A 63 1.45 10.53 5.51
CA SER A 63 1.65 10.75 4.07
C SER A 63 0.53 11.62 3.48
N ALA A 64 0.84 12.44 2.48
CA ALA A 64 -0.17 13.22 1.76
C ALA A 64 -1.28 12.32 1.16
N TYR A 65 -0.90 11.12 0.72
CA TYR A 65 -1.85 10.11 0.22
C TYR A 65 -2.83 9.66 1.31
N TYR A 66 -2.35 9.42 2.53
CA TYR A 66 -3.20 9.09 3.67
C TYR A 66 -4.26 10.18 3.90
N CYS A 67 -3.86 11.46 3.97
CA CYS A 67 -4.77 12.58 4.17
C CYS A 67 -5.82 12.67 3.04
N GLN A 68 -5.41 12.42 1.80
CA GLN A 68 -6.33 12.40 0.66
C GLN A 68 -7.39 11.30 0.78
N VAL A 69 -6.97 10.08 1.15
CA VAL A 69 -7.87 8.93 1.29
C VAL A 69 -8.79 9.10 2.51
N ALA A 70 -8.29 9.70 3.60
CA ALA A 70 -9.04 10.07 4.79
C ALA A 70 -10.21 11.03 4.49
N VAL A 71 -9.95 12.08 3.69
CA VAL A 71 -10.99 13.03 3.27
C VAL A 71 -11.95 12.42 2.27
N ARG A 72 -11.45 11.61 1.32
CA ARG A 72 -12.28 10.97 0.28
C ARG A 72 -13.11 9.78 0.76
N GLY A 73 -13.00 9.41 2.04
CA GLY A 73 -13.82 8.35 2.64
C GLY A 73 -13.53 6.93 2.12
N LYS A 74 -12.39 6.70 1.46
CA LYS A 74 -12.06 5.37 0.91
C LYS A 74 -11.50 4.39 1.96
N PHE A 75 -11.37 4.81 3.24
CA PHE A 75 -10.85 3.97 4.32
C PHE A 75 -11.85 2.98 4.94
N TYR A 76 -13.11 2.98 4.51
CA TYR A 76 -14.14 2.21 5.19
C TYR A 76 -14.48 0.89 4.47
N LYS A 77 -13.83 -0.18 4.92
CA LYS A 77 -14.52 -1.44 5.23
C LYS A 77 -14.09 -1.88 6.62
N LYS A 78 -14.79 -1.36 7.65
CA LYS A 78 -14.79 -1.97 8.97
C LYS A 78 -15.53 -3.31 8.82
N ASN A 79 -14.88 -4.44 9.07
CA ASN A 79 -15.58 -5.71 9.23
C ASN A 79 -16.56 -5.54 10.41
N LYS A 80 -17.87 -5.50 10.12
CA LYS A 80 -18.94 -5.34 11.13
C LYS A 80 -19.21 -6.62 11.95
N ASN A 81 -18.25 -7.54 12.08
CA ASN A 81 -18.50 -8.89 12.60
C ASN A 81 -17.94 -9.19 14.01
N GLU A 82 -17.49 -8.19 14.79
CA GLU A 82 -16.89 -8.47 16.11
C GLU A 82 -17.40 -7.53 17.21
N ILE A 83 -18.71 -7.32 17.34
CA ILE A 83 -19.31 -6.95 18.65
C ILE A 83 -20.69 -7.62 18.74
N SER A 84 -20.67 -8.94 18.94
CA SER A 84 -21.84 -9.73 19.31
C SER A 84 -21.36 -10.94 20.11
N ILE A 85 -20.68 -10.68 21.24
CA ILE A 85 -20.54 -11.69 22.29
C ILE A 85 -20.82 -10.99 23.62
N ARG A 86 -22.07 -11.16 24.04
CA ARG A 86 -22.63 -11.19 25.41
C ARG A 86 -22.27 -10.08 26.38
#